data_AF-A0A7X9ZEB4-F1
#
_entry.id   AF-A0A7X9ZEB4-F1
#
_cell.length_a   1.000
_cell.length_b   1.000
_cell.length_c   1.000
_cell.angle_alpha   90.00
_cell.angle_beta   90.00
_cell.angle_gamma   90.00
#
_symmetry.space_group_name_H-M   'P 1'
#
loop_
_entity.id
_entity.type
_entity.pdbx_description
1 polymer ?
#
loop_
_entity_poly.entity_id
_entity_poly.type
_entity_poly.pdbx_seq_one_letter_code
_entity_poly.pdbx_strand_id
1 'polypeptide(L)'
;MRLRALVIMLSACAVCQAQEARTWHFTGAELAAALEGRMPSEIRDASLRRQFASSYAQAYVVGIADQTQGTVWCTSTGILPHELKDRVYSYLSTQPASRLEENAGPLVSEALHQSFACR
;
A
#
# COMPACT_ATOMS: atom_id res chain seq x y z
N MET A 1 -37.03 -36.61 34.59
CA MET A 1 -37.60 -35.68 33.57
C MET A 1 -37.68 -34.30 34.21
N ARG A 2 -37.07 -33.21 33.73
CA ARG A 2 -36.31 -32.86 32.54
C ARG A 2 -35.42 -31.68 32.95
N LEU A 3 -34.15 -31.68 32.50
CA LEU A 3 -33.18 -30.61 32.71
C LEU A 3 -33.77 -29.25 32.26
N ARG A 4 -33.64 -28.22 33.10
CA ARG A 4 -33.93 -26.84 32.71
C ARG A 4 -32.86 -26.38 31.72
N ALA A 5 -33.27 -26.14 30.48
CA ALA A 5 -32.41 -25.69 29.41
C ALA A 5 -31.92 -24.26 29.68
N LEU A 6 -30.64 -24.12 30.02
CA LEU A 6 -29.91 -22.87 30.00
C LEU A 6 -29.49 -22.61 28.55
N VAL A 7 -30.32 -21.89 27.77
CA VAL A 7 -29.94 -21.43 26.44
C VAL A 7 -29.25 -20.08 26.60
N ILE A 8 -27.94 -20.10 26.80
CA ILE A 8 -27.10 -18.91 26.63
C ILE A 8 -27.07 -18.65 25.11
N MET A 9 -27.89 -17.73 24.62
CA MET A 9 -27.71 -17.19 23.28
C MET A 9 -26.40 -16.41 23.26
N LEU A 10 -25.33 -17.04 22.77
CA LEU A 10 -24.21 -16.29 22.19
C LEU A 10 -24.75 -15.61 20.93
N SER A 11 -25.28 -14.39 21.09
CA SER A 11 -25.32 -13.43 20.00
C SER A 11 -23.87 -13.15 19.61
N ALA A 12 -23.37 -13.95 18.67
CA ALA A 12 -22.23 -13.57 17.86
C ALA A 12 -22.62 -12.25 17.19
N CYS A 13 -22.16 -11.14 17.75
CA CYS A 13 -22.04 -9.90 17.01
C CYS A 13 -21.15 -10.22 15.82
N ALA A 14 -21.77 -10.62 14.70
CA ALA A 14 -21.18 -10.44 13.40
C ALA A 14 -21.03 -8.94 13.26
N VAL A 15 -19.88 -8.43 13.71
CA VAL A 15 -19.42 -7.12 13.31
C VAL A 15 -19.16 -7.29 11.81
N CYS A 16 -20.22 -7.12 11.01
CA CYS A 16 -20.07 -6.61 9.66
C CYS A 16 -19.40 -5.26 9.87
N GLN A 17 -18.08 -5.24 9.92
CA GLN A 17 -17.36 -4.07 9.48
C GLN A 17 -17.75 -3.97 8.01
N ALA A 18 -18.79 -3.19 7.74
CA ALA A 18 -18.92 -2.54 6.48
C ALA A 18 -17.60 -1.76 6.36
N GLN A 19 -16.62 -2.37 5.71
CA GLN A 19 -15.44 -1.69 5.25
C GLN A 19 -16.02 -0.52 4.46
N GLU A 20 -15.95 0.70 5.00
CA GLU A 20 -16.36 1.88 4.25
C GLU A 20 -15.72 1.76 2.88
N ALA A 21 -16.52 1.89 1.82
CA ALA A 21 -16.04 1.76 0.46
C ALA A 21 -14.88 2.74 0.30
N ARG A 22 -13.65 2.22 0.23
CA ARG A 22 -12.46 3.06 0.16
C ARG A 22 -12.56 3.99 -1.05
N THR A 23 -12.13 5.23 -0.87
CA THR A 23 -12.10 6.23 -1.95
C THR A 23 -10.75 6.26 -2.69
N TRP A 24 -9.74 5.57 -2.16
CA TRP A 24 -8.42 5.47 -2.78
C TRP A 24 -8.30 4.26 -3.70
N HIS A 25 -7.54 4.42 -4.78
CA HIS A 25 -7.39 3.40 -5.82
C HIS A 25 -6.30 2.37 -5.54
N PHE A 26 -5.36 2.65 -4.63
CA PHE A 26 -4.24 1.77 -4.34
C PHE A 26 -3.95 1.76 -2.84
N THR A 27 -3.94 0.59 -2.21
CA THR A 27 -3.49 0.44 -0.82
C THR A 27 -1.98 0.26 -0.73
N GLY A 28 -1.40 0.45 0.46
CA GLY A 28 0.00 0.11 0.71
C GLY A 28 0.33 -1.34 0.37
N ALA A 29 -0.56 -2.29 0.68
CA ALA A 29 -0.39 -3.71 0.38
C ALA A 29 -0.40 -3.98 -1.14
N GLU A 30 -1.32 -3.36 -1.86
CA GLU A 30 -1.43 -3.50 -3.32
C GLU A 30 -0.20 -2.90 -4.01
N LEU A 31 0.28 -1.74 -3.54
CA LEU A 31 1.52 -1.13 -4.04
C LEU A 31 2.73 -2.02 -3.76
N ALA A 32 2.90 -2.52 -2.52
CA ALA A 32 3.99 -3.43 -2.17
C ALA A 32 4.00 -4.68 -3.06
N ALA A 33 2.84 -5.30 -3.29
CA ALA A 33 2.73 -6.43 -4.20
C ALA A 33 3.12 -6.05 -5.65
N ALA A 34 2.65 -4.90 -6.15
CA ALA A 34 2.97 -4.45 -7.50
C ALA A 34 4.45 -4.13 -7.68
N LEU A 35 5.13 -3.61 -6.64
CA LEU A 35 6.58 -3.40 -6.61
C LEU A 35 7.38 -4.70 -6.74
N GLU A 36 6.84 -5.81 -6.24
CA GLU A 36 7.36 -7.17 -6.44
C GLU A 36 6.96 -7.79 -7.80
N GLY A 37 6.24 -7.04 -8.64
CA GLY A 37 5.73 -7.51 -9.92
C GLY A 37 4.46 -8.35 -9.81
N ARG A 38 3.72 -8.24 -8.69
CA ARG A 38 2.47 -8.95 -8.43
C ARG A 38 1.31 -7.97 -8.41
N MET A 39 0.56 -7.89 -9.50
CA MET A 39 -0.66 -7.08 -9.58
C MET A 39 -1.75 -7.83 -10.35
N PRO A 40 -3.03 -7.74 -9.94
CA PRO A 40 -4.14 -8.24 -10.74
C PRO A 40 -4.08 -7.66 -12.15
N SER A 41 -4.17 -8.53 -13.16
CA SER A 41 -4.05 -8.14 -14.56
C SER A 41 -4.67 -9.20 -15.47
N GLU A 42 -5.25 -8.75 -16.58
CA GLU A 42 -5.73 -9.61 -17.66
C GLU A 42 -4.59 -10.15 -18.55
N ILE A 43 -3.36 -9.62 -18.37
CA ILE A 43 -2.18 -10.05 -19.13
C ILE A 43 -1.84 -11.50 -18.77
N ARG A 44 -1.92 -12.39 -19.76
CA ARG A 44 -1.66 -13.83 -19.60
C ARG A 44 -0.17 -14.17 -19.57
N ASP A 45 0.65 -13.45 -20.31
CA ASP A 45 2.10 -13.67 -20.31
C ASP A 45 2.72 -13.27 -18.96
N ALA A 46 3.43 -14.20 -18.33
CA ALA A 46 3.94 -14.02 -16.98
C ALA A 46 5.04 -12.96 -16.88
N SER A 47 5.86 -12.81 -17.93
CA SER A 47 6.93 -11.82 -17.97
C SER A 47 6.35 -10.42 -18.16
N LEU A 48 5.46 -10.25 -19.15
CA LEU A 48 4.78 -8.99 -19.43
C LEU A 48 3.92 -8.54 -18.25
N ARG A 49 3.22 -9.45 -17.58
CA ARG A 49 2.43 -9.12 -16.39
C ARG A 49 3.32 -8.58 -15.25
N ARG A 50 4.47 -9.21 -15.02
CA ARG A 50 5.42 -8.78 -13.98
C ARG A 50 6.02 -7.41 -14.32
N GLN A 51 6.41 -7.23 -15.58
CA GLN A 51 6.94 -5.96 -16.08
C GLN A 51 5.88 -4.84 -15.94
N PHE A 52 4.64 -5.12 -16.34
CA PHE A 52 3.53 -4.17 -16.21
C PHE A 52 3.29 -3.78 -14.75
N ALA A 53 3.22 -4.75 -13.84
CA ALA A 53 3.04 -4.49 -12.41
C ALA A 53 4.15 -3.61 -11.83
N SER A 54 5.41 -3.95 -12.10
CA SER A 54 6.55 -3.16 -11.61
C SER A 54 6.59 -1.76 -12.21
N SER A 55 6.25 -1.60 -13.50
CA SER A 55 6.22 -0.29 -14.16
C SER A 55 5.06 0.57 -13.65
N TYR A 56 3.89 -0.03 -13.41
CA TYR A 56 2.73 0.66 -12.84
C TYR A 56 3.05 1.18 -11.44
N ALA A 57 3.66 0.35 -10.59
CA ALA A 57 4.08 0.74 -9.25
C ALA A 57 5.14 1.85 -9.27
N GLN A 58 6.14 1.76 -10.16
CA GLN A 58 7.14 2.80 -10.33
C GLN A 58 6.51 4.14 -10.75
N ALA A 59 5.56 4.12 -11.68
CA ALA A 59 4.84 5.31 -12.12
C ALA A 59 4.00 5.93 -11.00
N TYR A 60 3.34 5.10 -10.18
CA TYR A 60 2.60 5.55 -9.00
C TYR A 60 3.52 6.28 -8.00
N VAL A 61 4.69 5.68 -7.70
CA VAL A 61 5.70 6.29 -6.80
C VAL A 61 6.22 7.61 -7.35
N VAL A 62 6.61 7.67 -8.63
CA VAL A 62 7.15 8.90 -9.24
C VAL A 62 6.09 10.00 -9.31
N GLY A 63 4.83 9.67 -9.59
CA GLY A 63 3.76 10.67 -9.59
C GLY A 63 3.59 11.36 -8.23
N ILE A 64 3.67 10.60 -7.14
CA ILE A 64 3.64 11.17 -5.77
C ILE A 64 4.93 11.91 -5.45
N ALA A 65 6.08 11.37 -5.88
CA ALA A 65 7.37 12.02 -5.69
C ALA A 65 7.38 13.41 -6.34
N ASP A 66 6.98 13.52 -7.60
CA ASP A 66 6.86 14.79 -8.34
C ASP A 66 5.88 15.75 -7.68
N GLN A 67 4.73 15.24 -7.19
CA GLN A 67 3.73 16.06 -6.51
C GLN A 67 4.22 16.64 -5.17
N THR A 68 5.14 15.95 -4.48
CA THR A 68 5.51 16.26 -3.08
C THR A 68 6.95 16.74 -2.92
N GLN A 69 7.74 16.76 -3.99
CA GLN A 69 9.12 17.22 -3.98
C GLN A 69 9.21 18.71 -3.61
N GLY A 70 10.20 19.06 -2.81
CA GLY A 70 10.45 20.42 -2.31
C GLY A 70 9.57 20.83 -1.13
N THR A 71 8.62 19.99 -0.70
CA THR A 71 7.75 20.27 0.46
C THR A 71 7.80 19.16 1.49
N VAL A 72 7.55 17.92 1.08
CA VAL A 72 7.58 16.74 1.97
C VAL A 72 8.96 16.09 1.99
N TRP A 73 9.62 16.07 0.84
CA TRP A 73 10.95 15.49 0.66
C TRP A 73 11.76 16.35 -0.31
N CYS A 74 13.09 16.28 -0.24
CA CYS A 74 13.99 17.13 -1.02
C CYS A 74 15.18 16.35 -1.56
N THR A 75 15.78 16.84 -2.65
CA THR A 75 17.04 16.34 -3.20
C THR A 75 17.92 17.49 -3.70
N SER A 76 19.23 17.39 -3.52
CA SER A 76 20.21 18.36 -4.02
C SER A 76 20.88 17.95 -5.32
N THR A 77 20.90 16.65 -5.63
CA THR A 77 21.62 16.09 -6.78
C THR A 77 20.71 15.31 -7.74
N GLY A 78 19.41 15.23 -7.44
CA GLY A 78 18.49 14.29 -8.06
C GLY A 78 18.56 12.92 -7.38
N ILE A 79 17.46 12.17 -7.46
CA ILE A 79 17.33 10.77 -7.03
C ILE A 79 16.74 10.00 -8.21
N LEU A 80 17.29 8.84 -8.53
CA LEU A 80 16.81 8.04 -9.67
C LEU A 80 15.48 7.38 -9.32
N PRO A 81 14.58 7.17 -10.30
CA PRO A 81 13.27 6.56 -10.05
C PRO A 81 13.33 5.22 -9.31
N HIS A 82 14.31 4.36 -9.64
CA HIS A 82 14.45 3.07 -8.98
C HIS A 82 14.88 3.21 -7.50
N GLU A 83 15.65 4.24 -7.15
CA GLU A 83 16.02 4.50 -5.76
C GLU A 83 14.79 4.92 -4.94
N LEU A 84 13.92 5.77 -5.50
CA LEU A 84 12.65 6.13 -4.86
C LEU A 84 11.80 4.89 -4.60
N LYS A 85 11.68 4.03 -5.62
CA LYS A 85 10.95 2.76 -5.56
C LYS A 85 11.51 1.86 -4.44
N ASP A 86 12.82 1.73 -4.35
CA ASP A 86 13.48 0.86 -3.36
C ASP A 86 13.26 1.38 -1.92
N ARG A 87 13.30 2.70 -1.70
CA ARG A 87 13.00 3.31 -0.40
C ARG A 87 11.54 3.10 0.00
N VAL A 88 10.61 3.30 -0.93
CA VAL A 88 9.18 3.04 -0.69
C VAL A 88 8.93 1.57 -0.35
N TYR A 89 9.50 0.63 -1.12
CA TYR A 89 9.34 -0.80 -0.84
C TYR A 89 9.88 -1.17 0.54
N SER A 90 11.05 -0.65 0.90
CA SER A 90 11.67 -0.88 2.21
C SER A 90 10.78 -0.36 3.34
N TYR A 91 10.20 0.83 3.19
CA TYR A 91 9.25 1.39 4.15
C TYR A 91 8.01 0.52 4.32
N LEU A 92 7.33 0.18 3.21
CA LEU A 92 6.09 -0.62 3.22
C LEU A 92 6.32 -2.01 3.83
N SER A 93 7.48 -2.62 3.58
CA SER A 93 7.85 -3.93 4.13
C SER A 93 7.96 -3.94 5.66
N THR A 94 8.08 -2.77 6.30
CA THR A 94 8.15 -2.65 7.77
C THR A 94 6.83 -2.26 8.41
N GLN A 95 5.80 -1.94 7.61
CA GLN A 95 4.52 -1.50 8.13
C GLN A 95 3.68 -2.68 8.64
N PRO A 96 2.90 -2.51 9.71
CA PRO A 96 1.94 -3.51 10.12
C PRO A 96 0.82 -3.64 9.07
N ALA A 97 0.21 -4.84 8.98
CA ALA A 97 -0.82 -5.12 7.98
C ALA A 97 -1.97 -4.10 7.98
N SER A 98 -2.40 -3.63 9.15
CA SER A 98 -3.46 -2.61 9.24
C SER A 98 -3.09 -1.28 8.57
N ARG A 99 -1.82 -0.87 8.63
CA ARG A 99 -1.34 0.34 7.93
C ARG A 99 -1.30 0.13 6.42
N LEU A 100 -1.01 -1.09 5.96
CA LEU A 100 -0.94 -1.41 4.54
C LEU A 100 -2.32 -1.42 3.85
N GLU A 101 -3.43 -1.48 4.60
CA GLU A 101 -4.79 -1.35 4.04
C GLU A 101 -5.17 0.12 3.73
N GLU A 102 -4.41 1.07 4.24
CA GLU A 102 -4.63 2.50 4.01
C GLU A 102 -4.21 2.93 2.59
N ASN A 103 -4.55 4.17 2.23
CA ASN A 103 -4.15 4.78 0.96
C ASN A 103 -2.63 4.79 0.78
N ALA A 104 -2.14 4.24 -0.33
CA ALA A 104 -0.72 4.22 -0.65
C ALA A 104 -0.10 5.61 -0.83
N GLY A 105 -0.88 6.61 -1.24
CA GLY A 105 -0.40 7.97 -1.51
C GLY A 105 0.36 8.58 -0.32
N PRO A 106 -0.30 8.76 0.83
CA PRO A 106 0.35 9.20 2.06
C PRO A 106 1.52 8.31 2.49
N LEU A 107 1.42 6.98 2.38
CA LEU A 107 2.49 6.06 2.78
C LEU A 107 3.75 6.24 1.92
N VAL A 108 3.60 6.51 0.62
CA VAL A 108 4.73 6.85 -0.26
C VAL A 108 5.36 8.18 0.19
N SER A 109 4.56 9.21 0.43
CA SER A 109 5.04 10.50 0.93
C SER A 109 5.78 10.38 2.26
N GLU A 110 5.28 9.58 3.19
CA GLU A 110 5.94 9.25 4.47
C GLU A 110 7.30 8.56 4.23
N ALA A 111 7.35 7.58 3.33
CA ALA A 111 8.59 6.88 2.99
C ALA A 111 9.64 7.83 2.39
N LEU A 112 9.22 8.74 1.51
CA LEU A 112 10.08 9.74 0.89
C LEU A 112 10.56 10.76 1.93
N HIS A 113 9.67 11.22 2.81
CA HIS A 113 10.05 12.09 3.93
C HIS A 113 11.09 11.43 4.83
N GLN A 114 10.85 10.18 5.25
CA GLN A 114 11.77 9.45 6.11
C GLN A 114 13.15 9.26 5.47
N SER A 115 13.20 9.05 4.15
CA SER A 115 14.45 8.79 3.42
C SER A 115 15.19 10.06 3.02
N PHE A 116 14.46 11.14 2.73
CA PHE A 116 14.96 12.33 2.04
C PHE A 116 14.34 13.62 2.59
N ALA A 117 14.22 13.72 3.92
CA ALA A 117 13.67 14.90 4.58
C ALA A 117 14.33 16.19 4.09
N CYS A 118 13.51 17.23 3.89
CA CYS A 118 14.00 18.58 3.62
C CYS A 118 14.79 19.12 4.81
N ARG A 119 15.80 19.94 4.53
CA ARG A 119 16.64 20.61 5.52
C ARG A 119 16.22 22.05 5.72
#